data_AF-A0A1F4FHE8-F1
#
_entry.id   AF-A0A1F4FHE8-F1
#
_cell.length_a   1.000
_cell.length_b   1.000
_cell.length_c   1.000
_cell.angle_alpha   90.00
_cell.angle_beta   90.00
_cell.angle_gamma   90.00
#
_symmetry.space_group_name_H-M   'P 1'
#
loop_
_entity.id
_entity.type
_entity.pdbx_description
1 polymer ?
#
loop_
_entity_poly.entity_id
_entity_poly.type
_entity_poly.pdbx_seq_one_letter_code
_entity_poly.pdbx_strand_id
1 'polypeptide(L)'
;DAFPFGDPKLGKKVLEEKCSGCHVARFGGDGSGMFTRANRKPASAQSLLAWVQRCNANVRTGLNGEEEESVAAYLNEAYYKFK
;
A
#
# COMPACT_ATOMS: atom_id res chain seq x y z
N ASP A 1 9.16 -4.17 -14.61
CA ASP A 1 8.55 -3.36 -13.55
C ASP A 1 7.84 -4.29 -12.58
N ALA A 2 7.91 -4.03 -11.28
CA ALA A 2 7.35 -4.93 -10.26
C ALA A 2 5.81 -4.94 -10.26
N PHE A 3 5.20 -3.88 -10.79
CA PHE A 3 3.75 -3.64 -10.88
C PHE A 3 3.42 -3.09 -12.27
N PRO A 4 3.37 -3.93 -13.32
CA PRO A 4 3.28 -3.48 -14.71
C PRO A 4 1.97 -2.79 -15.06
N PHE A 5 0.91 -2.95 -14.27
CA PHE A 5 -0.40 -2.32 -14.50
C PHE A 5 -0.77 -1.26 -13.45
N GLY A 6 0.11 -1.01 -12.47
CA GLY A 6 -0.13 -0.02 -11.43
C GLY A 6 0.32 1.39 -11.85
N ASP A 7 -0.48 2.41 -11.51
CA ASP A 7 -0.07 3.82 -11.58
C ASP A 7 0.27 4.34 -10.18
N PRO A 8 1.56 4.62 -9.87
CA PRO A 8 1.96 5.16 -8.57
C PRO A 8 1.25 6.48 -8.18
N LYS A 9 0.85 7.31 -9.15
CA LYS A 9 0.10 8.55 -8.86
C LYS A 9 -1.31 8.25 -8.38
N LEU A 10 -2.00 7.33 -9.05
CA LEU A 10 -3.29 6.82 -8.60
C LEU A 10 -3.15 6.15 -7.23
N GLY A 11 -2.13 5.32 -7.06
CA GLY A 11 -1.85 4.61 -5.81
C GLY A 11 -1.68 5.55 -4.61
N LYS A 12 -0.93 6.64 -4.79
CA LYS A 12 -0.78 7.67 -3.76
C LYS A 12 -2.14 8.27 -3.37
N LYS A 13 -2.94 8.67 -4.36
CA LYS A 13 -4.26 9.27 -4.12
C LYS A 13 -5.19 8.30 -3.37
N VAL A 14 -5.25 7.05 -3.82
CA VAL A 14 -6.04 5.99 -3.18
C VAL A 14 -5.60 5.77 -1.74
N LEU A 15 -4.29 5.70 -1.50
CA LEU A 15 -3.74 5.52 -0.15
C LEU A 15 -4.18 6.66 0.78
N GLU A 16 -4.06 7.91 0.34
CA GLU A 16 -4.45 9.10 1.09
C GLU A 16 -5.96 9.11 1.41
N GLU A 17 -6.80 8.78 0.43
CA GLU A 17 -8.26 8.84 0.57
C GLU A 17 -8.84 7.65 1.36
N LYS A 18 -8.27 6.44 1.21
CA LYS A 18 -8.89 5.19 1.67
C LYS A 18 -8.13 4.49 2.79
N CYS A 19 -6.84 4.72 2.94
CA CYS A 19 -5.99 3.95 3.86
C CYS A 19 -5.40 4.81 4.99
N SER A 20 -5.05 6.06 4.71
CA SER A 20 -4.33 6.93 5.67
C SER A 20 -5.08 7.14 6.97
N GLY A 21 -6.42 7.25 6.96
CA GLY A 21 -7.20 7.47 8.19
C GLY A 21 -6.96 6.41 9.26
N CYS A 22 -7.02 5.12 8.90
CA CYS A 22 -6.74 4.03 9.85
C CYS A 22 -5.26 3.94 10.21
N HIS A 23 -4.35 4.24 9.28
CA HIS A 23 -2.92 4.21 9.55
C HIS A 23 -2.51 5.33 10.53
N VAL A 24 -2.99 6.56 10.32
CA VAL A 24 -2.79 7.69 11.23
C VAL A 24 -3.37 7.38 12.60
N ALA A 25 -4.59 6.84 12.68
CA ALA A 25 -5.20 6.49 13.97
C ALA A 25 -4.40 5.43 14.75
N ARG A 26 -3.69 4.53 14.06
CA ARG A 26 -2.93 3.42 14.68
C ARG A 26 -1.46 3.73 14.94
N PHE A 27 -0.83 4.51 14.07
CA PHE A 27 0.61 4.77 14.08
C PHE A 27 0.97 6.23 14.38
N GLY A 28 0.00 7.14 14.38
CA GLY A 28 0.22 8.57 14.53
C GLY A 28 0.89 9.21 13.31
N GLY A 29 1.17 10.51 13.43
CA GLY A 29 1.84 11.28 12.37
C GLY A 29 1.08 11.25 11.05
N ASP A 30 1.78 10.94 9.97
CA ASP A 30 1.23 10.77 8.62
C ASP A 30 0.78 9.32 8.32
N GLY A 31 0.84 8.41 9.31
CA GLY A 31 0.53 7.00 9.15
C GLY A 31 1.60 6.17 8.42
N SER A 32 2.69 6.80 7.95
CA SER A 32 3.79 6.10 7.24
C SER A 32 4.52 5.09 8.11
N GLY A 33 4.39 5.20 9.43
CA GLY A 33 4.88 4.22 10.40
C GLY A 33 4.36 2.80 10.17
N MET A 34 3.27 2.60 9.42
CA MET A 34 2.82 1.28 8.97
C MET A 34 3.83 0.62 8.01
N PHE A 35 4.48 1.41 7.13
CA PHE A 35 5.31 0.90 6.04
C PHE A 35 6.79 0.76 6.41
N THR A 36 7.27 1.59 7.35
CA THR A 36 8.69 1.71 7.71
C THR A 36 9.14 0.79 8.85
N ARG A 37 8.30 -0.15 9.26
CA ARG A 37 8.55 -1.04 10.41
C ARG A 37 9.69 -2.01 10.11
N ALA A 38 10.55 -2.25 11.11
CA ALA A 38 11.62 -3.24 11.01
C ALA A 38 11.07 -4.68 10.86
N ASN A 39 9.96 -4.97 11.52
CA ASN A 39 9.29 -6.27 11.54
C ASN A 39 7.87 -6.16 10.93
N ARG A 40 7.34 -7.27 10.40
CA ARG A 40 6.03 -7.33 9.71
C ARG A 40 5.97 -6.42 8.47
N LYS A 41 6.93 -6.62 7.56
CA LYS A 41 7.00 -5.99 6.24
C LYS A 41 6.86 -7.03 5.13
N PRO A 42 6.38 -6.65 3.94
CA PRO A 42 6.45 -7.53 2.77
C PRO A 42 7.90 -7.88 2.45
N ALA A 43 8.11 -9.08 1.90
CA ALA A 43 9.42 -9.58 1.52
C ALA A 43 9.67 -9.54 0.00
N SER A 44 8.65 -9.22 -0.79
CA SER A 44 8.69 -9.16 -2.26
C SER A 44 7.56 -8.29 -2.78
N ALA A 45 7.59 -7.93 -4.08
CA ALA A 45 6.52 -7.20 -4.74
C ALA A 45 5.17 -7.94 -4.67
N GLN A 46 5.17 -9.26 -4.91
CA GLN A 46 3.98 -10.10 -4.77
C GLN A 46 3.44 -10.09 -3.33
N SER A 47 4.33 -10.16 -2.34
CA SER A 47 3.92 -10.06 -0.94
C SER A 47 3.31 -8.69 -0.65
N LEU A 48 3.91 -7.59 -1.15
CA LEU A 48 3.39 -6.24 -0.98
C LEU A 48 1.96 -6.10 -1.53
N LEU A 49 1.69 -6.61 -2.73
CA LEU A 49 0.34 -6.63 -3.29
C LEU A 49 -0.64 -7.41 -2.38
N ALA A 50 -0.23 -8.59 -1.92
CA ALA A 50 -1.05 -9.39 -1.00
C ALA A 50 -1.35 -8.66 0.32
N TRP A 51 -0.42 -7.83 0.82
CA TRP A 51 -0.67 -6.98 1.98
C TRP A 51 -1.72 -5.91 1.68
N VAL A 52 -1.65 -5.24 0.52
CA VAL A 52 -2.65 -4.25 0.09
C VAL A 52 -4.03 -4.89 -0.04
N GLN A 53 -4.13 -6.03 -0.71
CA GLN A 53 -5.36 -6.82 -0.86
C GLN A 53 -5.96 -7.22 0.48
N ARG A 54 -5.12 -7.70 1.40
CA ARG A 54 -5.56 -8.05 2.75
C ARG A 54 -6.11 -6.84 3.49
N CYS A 55 -5.47 -5.67 3.38
CA CYS A 55 -5.99 -4.44 3.96
C CYS A 55 -7.33 -4.08 3.34
N ASN A 56 -7.44 -4.10 2.01
CA ASN A 56 -8.67 -3.82 1.28
C ASN A 56 -9.84 -4.70 1.76
N ALA A 57 -9.61 -6.00 1.89
CA ALA A 57 -10.62 -6.95 2.36
C ALA A 57 -11.01 -6.73 3.83
N ASN A 58 -10.04 -6.49 4.72
CA ASN A 58 -10.30 -6.38 6.16
C ASN A 58 -11.07 -5.12 6.53
N VAL A 59 -10.73 -3.98 5.90
CA VAL A 59 -11.39 -2.69 6.18
C VAL A 59 -12.44 -2.32 5.13
N ARG A 60 -12.69 -3.22 4.17
CA ARG A 60 -13.71 -3.09 3.11
C ARG A 60 -13.63 -1.76 2.37
N THR A 61 -12.42 -1.34 1.98
CA THR A 61 -12.21 -0.07 1.27
C THR A 61 -12.83 -0.06 -0.12
N GLY A 62 -13.10 -1.24 -0.69
CA GLY A 62 -13.77 -1.39 -1.98
C GLY A 62 -12.86 -1.11 -3.18
N LEU A 63 -11.55 -1.27 -3.00
CA LEU A 63 -10.59 -1.11 -4.10
C LEU A 63 -10.80 -2.21 -5.13
N ASN A 64 -10.70 -1.83 -6.40
CA ASN A 64 -10.59 -2.77 -7.51
C ASN A 64 -9.13 -3.22 -7.72
N GLY A 65 -8.90 -4.18 -8.63
CA GLY A 65 -7.55 -4.73 -8.86
C GLY A 65 -6.52 -3.72 -9.35
N GLU A 66 -6.92 -2.74 -10.18
CA GLU A 66 -6.03 -1.67 -10.65
C GLU A 66 -5.62 -0.74 -9.50
N GLU A 67 -6.57 -0.39 -8.63
CA GLU A 67 -6.29 0.44 -7.45
C GLU A 67 -5.38 -0.29 -6.46
N GLU A 68 -5.60 -1.59 -6.25
CA GLU A 68 -4.72 -2.43 -5.40
C GLU A 68 -3.29 -2.46 -5.95
N GLU A 69 -3.13 -2.72 -7.24
CA GLU A 69 -1.81 -2.76 -7.88
C GLU A 69 -1.15 -1.38 -7.91
N SER A 70 -1.92 -0.32 -8.11
CA SER A 70 -1.45 1.08 -8.09
C SER A 70 -0.94 1.49 -6.70
N VAL A 71 -1.67 1.14 -5.63
CA VAL A 71 -1.21 1.38 -4.26
C VAL A 71 0.07 0.60 -3.98
N ALA A 72 0.15 -0.66 -4.40
CA ALA A 72 1.36 -1.46 -4.25
C ALA A 72 2.54 -0.86 -5.03
N ALA A 73 2.31 -0.36 -6.25
CA ALA A 73 3.31 0.33 -7.07
C ALA A 73 3.85 1.58 -6.36
N TYR A 74 2.96 2.44 -5.85
CA TYR A 74 3.35 3.61 -5.08
C TYR A 74 4.17 3.25 -3.84
N LEU A 75 3.72 2.26 -3.05
CA LEU A 75 4.43 1.83 -1.84
C LEU A 75 5.80 1.24 -2.18
N ASN A 76 5.91 0.52 -3.29
CA ASN A 76 7.18 -0.02 -3.75
C ASN A 76 8.13 1.09 -4.18
N GLU A 77 7.64 2.09 -4.91
CA GLU A 77 8.44 3.24 -5.31
C GLU A 77 8.85 4.07 -4.09
N ALA A 78 7.97 4.32 -3.13
CA ALA A 78 8.27 5.20 -2.01
C ALA A 78 9.12 4.53 -0.91
N TYR A 79 8.93 3.24 -0.65
CA TYR A 79 9.48 2.59 0.55
C TYR A 79 10.30 1.33 0.30
N TYR A 80 9.86 0.43 -0.58
CA TYR A 80 10.39 -0.95 -0.60
C TYR A 80 11.41 -1.25 -1.69
N LYS A 81 11.28 -0.65 -2.88
CA LYS A 81 12.21 -0.77 -4.01
C LYS A 81 12.46 -2.21 -4.47
N PHE A 82 11.45 -3.08 -4.39
CA PHE A 82 11.48 -4.43 -4.96
C PHE A 82 11.61 -4.36 -6.49
N LYS A 83 12.28 -5.37 -7.06
CA LYS A 83 12.48 -5.54 -8.50
C LYS A 83 11.52 -6.57 -9.07
#